data_AF-A0A354ZE64-F1
#
_entry.id   AF-A0A354ZE64-F1
#
_cell.length_a   1.000
_cell.length_b   1.000
_cell.length_c   1.000
_cell.angle_alpha   90.00
_cell.angle_beta   90.00
_cell.angle_gamma   90.00
#
_symmetry.space_group_name_H-M   'P 1'
#
loop_
_entity.id
_entity.type
_entity.pdbx_description
1 polymer ?
#
loop_
_entity_poly.entity_id
_entity_poly.type
_entity_poly.pdbx_seq_one_letter_code
_entity_poly.pdbx_strand_id
1 'polypeptide(L)'
;MAEAIAVALGVDVEITDRDLLRVAGTGEFSRQLGNSLAGQGRVHAHVLQIGATIIIEDPGHHELCYTCVMAKRCYATAELCCPISHGNTIVGVMGLVSRTQAQRGRLLDNARANVAFLERMA
;
A
#
# COMPACT_ATOMS: atom_id res chain seq x y z
N MET A 1 6.97 -13.39 1.66
CA MET A 1 7.45 -12.02 1.41
C MET A 1 6.75 -11.01 2.31
N ALA A 2 5.43 -10.85 2.23
CA ALA A 2 4.68 -9.87 3.03
C ALA A 2 4.96 -9.93 4.54
N GLU A 3 4.95 -11.12 5.15
CA GLU A 3 5.28 -11.32 6.58
C GLU A 3 6.67 -10.79 6.98
N ALA A 4 7.70 -11.06 6.15
CA ALA A 4 9.05 -10.60 6.46
C ALA A 4 9.15 -9.07 6.43
N ILE A 5 8.46 -8.42 5.48
CA ILE A 5 8.41 -6.96 5.38
C ILE A 5 7.64 -6.37 6.56
N ALA A 6 6.50 -6.97 6.93
CA ALA A 6 5.70 -6.52 8.07
C ALA A 6 6.49 -6.60 9.38
N VAL A 7 7.24 -7.69 9.58
CA VAL A 7 8.12 -7.84 10.75
C VAL A 7 9.27 -6.82 10.72
N ALA A 8 9.91 -6.61 9.57
CA ALA A 8 11.03 -5.69 9.44
C ALA A 8 10.63 -4.22 9.67
N LEU A 9 9.48 -3.81 9.15
CA LEU A 9 9.03 -2.41 9.17
C LEU A 9 8.01 -2.11 10.29
N GLY A 10 7.45 -3.14 10.92
CA GLY A 10 6.46 -2.99 12.00
C GLY A 10 5.15 -2.34 11.55
N VAL A 11 4.76 -2.54 10.29
CA VAL A 11 3.53 -2.04 9.65
C VAL A 11 2.83 -3.16 8.89
N ASP A 12 1.54 -2.98 8.59
CA ASP A 12 0.82 -3.98 7.79
C ASP A 12 1.19 -3.85 6.32
N VAL A 13 1.27 -4.98 5.63
CA VAL A 13 1.60 -5.06 4.21
C VAL A 13 0.40 -5.58 3.44
N GLU A 14 0.11 -4.96 2.32
CA GLU A 14 -0.92 -5.36 1.38
C GLU A 14 -0.33 -5.51 -0.02
N ILE A 15 -0.56 -6.63 -0.70
CA ILE A 15 -0.08 -6.85 -2.06
C ILE A 15 -1.26 -7.21 -2.97
N THR A 16 -1.40 -6.45 -4.06
CA THR A 16 -2.37 -6.73 -5.11
C THR A 16 -1.69 -7.06 -6.44
N ASP A 17 -2.33 -7.88 -7.26
CA ASP A 17 -1.94 -8.05 -8.65
C ASP A 17 -2.37 -6.85 -9.53
N ARG A 18 -2.11 -6.96 -10.84
CA ARG A 18 -2.47 -5.96 -11.85
C ARG A 18 -3.97 -5.73 -12.01
N ASP A 19 -4.80 -6.68 -11.57
CA ASP A 19 -6.26 -6.60 -11.63
C ASP A 19 -6.85 -6.14 -10.28
N LEU A 20 -5.98 -5.64 -9.40
CA LEU A 20 -6.32 -5.16 -8.06
C LEU A 20 -6.89 -6.25 -7.15
N LEU A 21 -6.61 -7.53 -7.42
CA LEU A 21 -6.94 -8.62 -6.51
C LEU A 21 -5.86 -8.73 -5.45
N ARG A 22 -6.27 -8.80 -4.18
CA ARG A 22 -5.34 -9.00 -3.08
C ARG A 22 -4.77 -10.43 -3.11
N VAL A 23 -3.48 -10.55 -3.40
CA VAL A 23 -2.78 -11.84 -3.54
C VAL A 23 -1.95 -12.18 -2.30
N ALA A 24 -1.55 -11.18 -1.51
CA ALA A 24 -0.92 -11.40 -0.21
C ALA A 24 -1.21 -10.22 0.73
N GLY A 25 -1.05 -10.45 2.03
CA GLY A 25 -1.09 -9.38 3.02
C GLY A 25 -0.92 -9.90 4.43
N THR A 26 -0.63 -8.99 5.36
CA THR A 26 -0.46 -9.27 6.78
C THR A 26 -1.55 -8.59 7.61
N GLY A 27 -1.61 -8.88 8.91
CA GLY A 27 -2.63 -8.31 9.78
C GLY A 27 -4.04 -8.62 9.27
N GLU A 28 -4.90 -7.62 9.16
CA GLU A 28 -6.27 -7.80 8.64
C GLU A 28 -6.29 -8.23 7.16
N PHE A 29 -5.30 -7.83 6.36
CA PHE A 29 -5.24 -8.12 4.92
C PHE A 29 -5.07 -9.61 4.63
N SER A 30 -4.44 -10.36 5.53
CA SER A 30 -4.29 -11.82 5.45
C SER A 30 -5.63 -12.56 5.42
N ARG A 31 -6.69 -11.98 5.99
CA ARG A 31 -8.05 -12.55 6.01
C ARG A 31 -8.90 -12.13 4.82
N GLN A 32 -8.35 -11.29 3.95
CA GLN A 32 -9.06 -10.65 2.85
C GLN A 32 -8.40 -10.99 1.49
N LEU A 33 -7.69 -12.12 1.41
CA LEU A 33 -7.10 -12.61 0.16
C LEU A 33 -8.19 -12.96 -0.85
N GLY A 34 -7.96 -12.64 -2.13
CA GLY A 34 -8.93 -12.80 -3.21
C GLY A 34 -9.95 -11.67 -3.30
N ASN A 35 -10.01 -10.76 -2.32
CA ASN A 35 -10.87 -9.58 -2.43
C ASN A 35 -10.30 -8.61 -3.47
N SER A 36 -11.18 -8.08 -4.32
CA SER A 36 -10.82 -7.04 -5.26
C SER A 36 -10.87 -5.66 -4.61
N LEU A 37 -9.87 -4.85 -4.90
CA LEU A 37 -9.83 -3.43 -4.59
C LEU A 37 -10.46 -2.58 -5.69
N ALA A 38 -11.07 -3.17 -6.72
CA ALA A 38 -11.73 -2.41 -7.78
C ALA A 38 -12.77 -1.42 -7.19
N GLY A 39 -12.63 -0.14 -7.53
CA GLY A 39 -13.48 0.94 -7.02
C GLY A 39 -13.19 1.40 -5.58
N GLN A 40 -12.33 0.71 -4.83
CA GLN A 40 -12.00 1.01 -3.43
C GLN A 40 -10.51 1.35 -3.22
N GLY A 41 -9.60 0.70 -3.94
CA GLY A 41 -8.14 0.90 -3.87
C GLY A 41 -7.62 1.91 -4.88
N ARG A 42 -8.03 3.17 -4.75
CA ARG A 42 -7.61 4.24 -5.68
C ARG A 42 -6.11 4.47 -5.69
N VAL A 43 -5.44 4.29 -4.55
CA VAL A 43 -3.99 4.45 -4.45
C VAL A 43 -3.28 3.35 -5.23
N HIS A 44 -3.67 2.08 -5.06
CA HIS A 44 -3.14 0.96 -5.83
C HIS A 44 -3.39 1.14 -7.34
N ALA A 45 -4.61 1.52 -7.74
CA ALA A 45 -4.93 1.78 -9.14
C ALA A 45 -4.08 2.91 -9.74
N HIS A 46 -3.84 3.96 -8.96
CA HIS A 46 -3.00 5.09 -9.38
C HIS A 46 -1.54 4.67 -9.57
N VAL A 47 -0.99 3.90 -8.62
CA VAL A 47 0.39 3.38 -8.73
C VAL A 47 0.57 2.48 -9.94
N LEU A 48 -0.40 1.61 -10.25
CA LEU A 48 -0.39 0.83 -11.50
C LEU A 48 -0.37 1.73 -12.74
N GLN A 49 -1.12 2.85 -12.71
CA GLN A 49 -1.22 3.78 -13.83
C GLN A 49 0.06 4.58 -14.06
N ILE A 50 0.68 5.10 -13.01
CA ILE A 50 1.86 5.98 -13.13
C ILE A 50 3.18 5.21 -13.13
N GLY A 51 3.18 3.97 -12.60
CA GLY A 51 4.39 3.15 -12.47
C GLY A 51 5.44 3.71 -11.53
N ALA A 52 5.01 4.45 -10.50
CA ALA A 52 5.88 5.11 -9.56
C ALA A 52 5.34 5.01 -8.13
N THR A 53 6.27 5.02 -7.17
CA THR A 53 5.96 4.97 -5.73
C THR A 53 5.26 6.25 -5.29
N ILE A 54 4.23 6.13 -4.44
CA ILE A 54 3.51 7.24 -3.83
C ILE A 54 3.46 7.09 -2.31
N ILE A 55 3.44 8.23 -1.61
CA ILE A 55 3.26 8.31 -0.17
C ILE A 55 2.00 9.15 0.08
N ILE A 56 1.09 8.61 0.88
CA ILE A 56 -0.15 9.25 1.32
C ILE A 56 -0.04 9.52 2.82
N GLU A 57 0.24 10.77 3.16
CA GLU A 57 0.40 11.19 4.56
C GLU A 57 -0.92 11.41 5.29
N ASP A 58 -2.06 11.56 4.60
CA ASP A 58 -3.37 11.72 5.25
C ASP A 58 -4.47 11.01 4.44
N PRO A 59 -4.56 9.67 4.54
CA PRO A 59 -5.59 8.89 3.85
C PRO A 59 -7.00 9.32 4.27
N GLY A 60 -7.87 9.49 3.28
CA GLY A 60 -9.22 10.03 3.47
C GLY A 60 -9.34 11.53 3.23
N HIS A 61 -8.22 12.27 3.20
CA HIS A 61 -8.14 13.69 2.86
C HIS A 61 -7.28 13.99 1.62
N HIS A 62 -6.48 13.03 1.17
CA HIS A 62 -5.72 13.13 -0.08
C HIS A 62 -6.61 13.22 -1.32
N GLU A 63 -6.14 13.85 -2.40
CA GLU A 63 -6.90 14.03 -3.65
C GLU A 63 -7.37 12.70 -4.26
N LEU A 64 -6.53 11.68 -4.21
CA LEU A 64 -6.85 10.30 -4.63
C LEU A 64 -7.99 9.67 -3.80
N CYS A 65 -8.27 10.20 -2.60
CA CYS A 65 -9.32 9.72 -1.73
C CYS A 65 -10.68 10.39 -2.00
N TYR A 66 -10.75 11.48 -2.77
CA TYR A 66 -11.99 12.26 -2.92
C TYR A 66 -13.20 11.45 -3.40
N THR A 67 -12.94 10.48 -4.28
CA THR A 67 -13.96 9.58 -4.84
C THR A 67 -13.86 8.16 -4.27
N CYS A 68 -13.11 7.97 -3.18
CA CYS A 68 -12.98 6.69 -2.48
C CYS A 68 -14.19 6.47 -1.56
N VAL A 69 -14.68 5.23 -1.48
CA VAL A 69 -15.78 4.86 -0.56
C VAL A 69 -15.42 5.07 0.91
N MET A 70 -14.11 5.13 1.22
CA MET A 70 -13.56 5.36 2.56
C MET A 70 -13.14 6.82 2.81
N ALA A 71 -13.50 7.77 1.94
CA ALA A 71 -13.20 9.19 2.14
C ALA A 71 -13.62 9.66 3.54
N LYS A 72 -12.75 10.39 4.24
CA LYS A 72 -12.92 10.86 5.64
C LYS A 72 -13.10 9.77 6.72
N ARG A 73 -13.12 8.48 6.33
CA ARG A 73 -13.32 7.33 7.22
C ARG A 73 -12.27 6.26 6.97
N CYS A 74 -11.12 6.65 6.41
CA CYS A 74 -10.06 5.71 6.12
C CYS A 74 -9.53 5.14 7.44
N TYR A 75 -9.37 3.82 7.48
CA TYR A 75 -8.78 3.13 8.62
C TYR A 75 -7.26 3.35 8.68
N ALA A 76 -6.65 3.77 7.57
CA ALA A 76 -5.22 4.03 7.48
C ALA A 76 -4.91 5.43 8.01
N THR A 77 -3.85 5.53 8.80
CA THR A 77 -3.27 6.79 9.25
C THR A 77 -2.23 7.31 8.27
N ALA A 78 -1.57 6.45 7.50
CA ALA A 78 -0.66 6.77 6.40
C ALA A 78 -0.51 5.53 5.51
N GLU A 79 -0.10 5.75 4.26
CA GLU A 79 0.10 4.68 3.29
C GLU A 79 1.30 4.98 2.39
N LEU A 80 2.07 3.96 2.03
CA LEU A 80 3.14 4.03 1.04
C LEU A 80 2.92 2.89 0.06
N CYS A 81 2.74 3.19 -1.23
CA CYS A 81 2.51 2.17 -2.25
C CYS A 81 3.59 2.24 -3.33
N CYS A 82 4.19 1.09 -3.67
CA CYS A 82 5.16 0.97 -4.75
C CYS A 82 4.70 -0.05 -5.80
N PRO A 83 5.00 0.17 -7.09
CA PRO A 83 4.70 -0.81 -8.14
C PRO A 83 5.62 -2.02 -7.99
N ILE A 84 5.10 -3.21 -8.28
CA ILE A 84 5.88 -4.46 -8.39
C ILE A 84 6.13 -4.72 -9.87
N SER A 85 7.38 -4.88 -10.26
CA SER A 85 7.78 -4.97 -11.67
C SER A 85 8.42 -6.30 -12.01
N HIS A 86 8.04 -6.89 -13.14
CA HIS A 86 8.71 -8.03 -13.74
C HIS A 86 9.17 -7.66 -15.15
N GLY A 87 10.47 -7.38 -15.29
CA GLY A 87 11.03 -6.75 -16.49
C GLY A 87 10.45 -5.36 -16.69
N ASN A 88 9.90 -5.10 -17.88
CA ASN A 88 9.27 -3.81 -18.22
C ASN A 88 7.76 -3.76 -17.90
N THR A 89 7.22 -4.77 -17.20
CA THR A 89 5.78 -4.86 -16.92
C THR A 89 5.52 -4.72 -15.42
N ILE A 90 4.58 -3.84 -15.04
CA ILE A 90 4.06 -3.79 -13.68
C ILE A 90 3.07 -4.95 -13.50
N VAL A 91 3.33 -5.81 -12.52
CA VAL A 91 2.54 -7.01 -12.24
C VAL A 91 1.65 -6.87 -11.00
N GLY A 92 1.83 -5.79 -10.23
CA GLY A 92 1.07 -5.56 -9.02
C GLY A 92 1.51 -4.31 -8.27
N VAL A 93 1.00 -4.17 -7.05
CA VAL A 93 1.34 -3.08 -6.13
C VAL A 93 1.53 -3.65 -4.73
N MET A 94 2.54 -3.15 -4.04
CA MET A 94 2.76 -3.39 -2.62
C MET A 94 2.50 -2.11 -1.83
N GLY A 95 1.53 -2.15 -0.93
CA GLY A 95 1.17 -1.10 0.00
C GLY A 95 1.66 -1.42 1.42
N LEU A 96 2.31 -0.44 2.04
CA LEU A 96 2.55 -0.41 3.49
C LEU A 96 1.50 0.49 4.12
N VAL A 97 0.75 -0.05 5.08
CA VAL A 97 -0.39 0.63 5.66
C VAL A 97 -0.20 0.76 7.17
N SER A 98 -0.27 1.98 7.67
CA SER A 98 -0.30 2.24 9.12
C SER A 98 -1.72 2.45 9.60
N ARG A 99 -2.08 1.89 10.76
CA ARG A 99 -3.41 2.04 11.39
C ARG A 99 -3.36 2.69 12.77
N THR A 100 -2.16 2.80 13.34
CA THR A 100 -1.89 3.45 14.62
C THR A 100 -0.91 4.60 14.43
N GLN A 101 -0.83 5.51 15.40
CA GLN A 101 0.16 6.59 15.37
C GLN A 101 1.59 6.06 15.46
N ALA A 102 1.82 4.96 16.18
CA ALA A 102 3.13 4.32 16.24
C ALA A 102 3.55 3.75 14.88
N GLN A 103 2.63 3.08 14.17
CA GLN A 103 2.88 2.62 12.79
C GLN A 103 3.09 3.79 11.83
N ARG A 104 2.34 4.89 11.99
CA ARG A 104 2.51 6.11 11.18
C ARG A 104 3.91 6.67 11.32
N GLY A 105 4.42 6.82 12.55
CA GLY A 105 5.79 7.28 12.80
C GLY A 105 6.81 6.38 12.11
N ARG A 106 6.70 5.06 12.27
CA ARG A 106 7.58 4.10 11.56
C ARG A 106 7.57 4.27 10.05
N LEU A 107 6.39 4.51 9.47
CA LEU A 107 6.22 4.69 8.04
C LEU A 107 6.82 6.01 7.53
N LEU A 108 6.48 7.14 8.18
CA LEU A 108 6.77 8.49 7.69
C LEU A 108 8.11 9.04 8.15
N ASP A 109 8.54 8.77 9.39
CA ASP A 109 9.84 9.24 9.90
C ASP A 109 11.00 8.63 9.09
N ASN A 110 10.78 7.44 8.52
CA ASN A 110 11.74 6.73 7.68
C ASN A 110 11.26 6.58 6.22
N ALA A 111 10.36 7.44 5.75
CA ALA A 111 9.71 7.34 4.44
C ALA A 111 10.68 7.00 3.30
N ARG A 112 11.78 7.75 3.16
CA ARG A 112 12.79 7.53 2.11
C ARG A 112 13.46 6.17 2.21
N ALA A 113 13.80 5.73 3.42
CA ALA A 113 14.42 4.44 3.65
C ALA A 113 13.45 3.29 3.37
N ASN A 114 12.18 3.46 3.75
CA ASN A 114 11.11 2.51 3.49
C ASN A 114 10.84 2.38 1.98
N VAL A 115 10.80 3.49 1.23
CA VAL A 115 10.71 3.48 -0.24
C VAL A 115 11.87 2.70 -0.85
N ALA A 116 13.11 3.05 -0.50
CA ALA A 116 14.30 2.38 -1.04
C ALA A 116 14.36 0.88 -0.69
N PHE A 117 13.83 0.49 0.48
CA PHE A 117 13.70 -0.90 0.87
C PHE A 117 12.67 -1.64 0.00
N LEU A 118 11.47 -1.06 -0.19
CA LEU A 118 10.42 -1.68 -0.99
C LEU A 118 10.78 -1.79 -2.46
N GLU A 119 11.39 -0.76 -3.06
CA GLU A 119 11.80 -0.77 -4.46
C GLU A 119 12.85 -1.86 -4.78
N ARG A 120 13.58 -2.36 -3.76
CA ARG A 120 14.50 -3.50 -3.91
C ARG A 120 13.82 -4.85 -3.75
N MET A 121 12.63 -4.87 -3.16
CA MET A 121 11.84 -6.07 -2.90
C MET A 121 10.78 -6.27 -3.99
N ALA A 122 10.38 -5.20 -4.68
CA ALA A 122 9.31 -5.13 -5.67
C ALA A 122 9.77 -5.41 -7.11
#